data_AF-A0A538PHQ1-F1
#
_entry.id   AF-A0A538PHQ1-F1
#
_cell.length_a   1.000
_cell.length_b   1.000
_cell.length_c   1.000
_cell.angle_alpha   90.00
_cell.angle_beta   90.00
_cell.angle_gamma   90.00
#
_symmetry.space_group_name_H-M   'P 1'
#
loop_
_entity.id
_entity.type
_entity.pdbx_description
1 polymer ?
#
loop_
_entity_poly.entity_id
_entity_poly.type
_entity_poly.pdbx_seq_one_letter_code
_entity_poly.pdbx_strand_id
1 'polypeptide(L)'
;MRHREIYMALLSRSLRDRLLATLEAEGILTLLKARALSVVDATPLPYVRLEVNAGEDGLVAHCTGIWFDVRPLVGLEGEADYYLPVLGVSQDASGPTIAHELLHLHDMLALIEQDPSYPERALKLSINSISDPSEIEGSIDFELFKIFAMEPQAYRLEYEMGETWIEVFDAGRPIRYHCATAEELVAMRMADYVASLERRYAKKFPGHEATIRQAVRVSVSHHGRAVFGSPVYEQIQQVNAQSSLKLLVQMLQKRSG
;
A
#
# COMPACT_ATOMS: atom_id res chain seq x y z
N MET A 1 12.95 -5.01 22.86
CA MET A 1 11.47 -4.97 22.95
C MET A 1 10.93 -5.21 21.54
N ARG A 2 9.87 -6.00 21.35
CA ARG A 2 9.33 -6.26 20.00
C ARG A 2 8.68 -5.00 19.45
N HIS A 3 8.71 -4.78 18.14
CA HIS A 3 8.22 -3.55 17.52
C HIS A 3 6.78 -3.21 17.91
N ARG A 4 5.90 -4.23 17.94
CA ARG A 4 4.50 -4.09 18.36
C ARG A 4 4.33 -3.71 19.83
N GLU A 5 5.22 -4.15 20.71
CA GLU A 5 5.18 -3.78 22.14
C GLU A 5 5.50 -2.29 22.31
N ILE A 6 6.52 -1.80 21.60
CA ILE A 6 6.87 -0.37 21.58
C ILE A 6 5.70 0.43 21.00
N TYR A 7 5.13 -0.02 19.88
CA TYR A 7 3.96 0.61 19.25
C TYR A 7 2.81 0.77 20.25
N MET A 8 2.40 -0.33 20.90
CA MET A 8 1.31 -0.31 21.88
C MET A 8 1.63 0.55 23.10
N ALA A 9 2.88 0.57 23.56
CA ALA A 9 3.30 1.43 24.66
C ALA A 9 3.19 2.91 24.29
N LEU A 10 3.66 3.30 23.10
CA LEU A 10 3.61 4.68 22.60
C LEU A 10 2.16 5.20 22.48
N LEU A 11 1.24 4.35 22.04
CA LEU A 11 -0.18 4.71 21.89
C LEU A 11 -1.00 4.61 23.18
N SER A 12 -0.39 4.15 24.28
CA SER A 12 -1.07 4.03 25.56
C SER A 12 -1.44 5.41 26.14
N ARG A 13 -2.41 5.42 27.08
CA ARG A 13 -2.87 6.66 27.73
C ARG A 13 -1.76 7.47 28.41
N SER A 14 -0.69 6.82 28.87
CA SER A 14 0.41 7.49 29.57
C SER A 14 1.41 8.17 28.62
N LEU A 15 1.48 7.75 27.36
CA LEU A 15 2.46 8.26 26.40
C LEU A 15 1.85 8.99 25.20
N ARG A 16 0.58 8.78 24.88
CA ARG A 16 -0.04 9.33 23.67
C ARG A 16 0.10 10.85 23.52
N ASP A 17 -0.16 11.64 24.57
CA ASP A 17 -0.09 13.11 24.46
C ASP A 17 1.35 13.57 24.18
N ARG A 18 2.33 12.88 24.78
CA ARG A 18 3.75 13.14 24.54
C ARG A 18 4.17 12.69 23.14
N LEU A 19 3.69 11.53 22.68
CA LEU A 19 3.92 11.05 21.31
C LEU A 19 3.43 12.09 20.30
N LEU A 20 2.18 12.53 20.42
CA LEU A 20 1.58 13.51 19.52
C LEU A 20 2.39 14.83 19.52
N ALA A 21 2.76 15.33 20.70
CA ALA A 21 3.61 16.53 20.82
C ALA A 21 5.01 16.35 20.20
N THR A 22 5.63 15.16 20.33
CA THR A 22 6.91 14.85 19.68
C THR A 22 6.78 14.88 18.17
N LEU A 23 5.76 14.23 17.60
CA LEU A 23 5.52 14.24 16.16
C LEU A 23 5.25 15.67 15.63
N GLU A 24 4.51 16.49 16.39
CA GLU A 24 4.31 17.91 16.04
C GLU A 24 5.62 18.70 16.06
N ALA A 25 6.44 18.53 17.09
CA ALA A 25 7.72 19.22 17.25
C ALA A 25 8.73 18.85 16.15
N GLU A 26 8.69 17.61 15.66
CA GLU A 26 9.50 17.14 14.53
C GLU A 26 8.95 17.58 13.17
N GLY A 27 7.83 18.30 13.13
CA GLY A 27 7.27 18.86 11.90
C GLY A 27 6.58 17.84 11.00
N ILE A 28 6.13 16.71 11.56
CA ILE A 28 5.48 15.62 10.82
C ILE A 28 4.23 16.09 10.05
N LEU A 29 3.43 16.98 10.65
CA LEU A 29 2.25 17.54 9.98
C LEU A 29 2.63 18.26 8.68
N THR A 30 3.70 19.04 8.71
CA THR A 30 4.22 19.75 7.53
C THR A 30 4.76 18.77 6.50
N LEU A 31 5.57 17.79 6.93
CA LEU A 31 6.18 16.78 6.07
C LEU A 31 5.12 16.00 5.28
N LEU A 32 4.04 15.60 5.95
CA LEU A 32 2.98 14.77 5.39
C LEU A 32 1.77 15.58 4.88
N LYS A 33 1.86 16.92 4.89
CA LYS A 33 0.75 17.83 4.51
C LYS A 33 -0.56 17.51 5.25
N ALA A 34 -0.46 17.13 6.52
CA ALA A 34 -1.57 16.84 7.41
C ALA A 34 -1.97 18.09 8.21
N ARG A 35 -3.26 18.20 8.54
CA ARG A 35 -3.84 19.30 9.32
C ARG A 35 -3.82 19.04 10.82
N ALA A 36 -3.97 17.78 11.20
CA ALA A 36 -4.05 17.35 12.59
C ALA A 36 -3.58 15.90 12.74
N LEU A 37 -3.23 15.54 13.97
CA LEU A 37 -2.88 14.20 14.40
C LEU A 37 -3.64 13.83 15.66
N SER A 38 -4.06 12.57 15.76
CA SER A 38 -4.79 12.06 16.93
C SER A 38 -4.53 10.56 17.10
N VAL A 39 -4.66 10.05 18.32
CA VAL A 39 -4.73 8.61 18.56
C VAL A 39 -6.19 8.17 18.57
N VAL A 40 -6.51 7.18 17.76
CA VAL A 40 -7.83 6.54 17.72
C VAL A 40 -7.76 5.23 18.49
N ASP A 41 -8.54 5.15 19.57
CA ASP A 41 -8.71 3.92 20.35
C ASP A 41 -9.66 2.97 19.58
N ALA A 42 -9.11 2.17 18.67
CA ALA A 42 -9.87 1.21 17.85
C ALA A 42 -9.58 -0.25 18.24
N THR A 43 -10.49 -1.15 17.85
CA THR A 43 -10.33 -2.61 17.96
C THR A 43 -10.03 -3.16 16.55
N PRO A 44 -9.04 -4.05 16.37
CA PRO A 44 -8.25 -4.73 17.40
C PRO A 44 -7.01 -3.97 17.89
N LEU A 45 -6.70 -2.81 17.30
CA LEU A 45 -5.46 -2.09 17.56
C LEU A 45 -5.70 -0.56 17.53
N PRO A 46 -5.22 0.20 18.53
CA PRO A 46 -5.20 1.65 18.44
C PRO A 46 -4.23 2.11 17.35
N TYR A 47 -4.45 3.30 16.78
CA TYR A 47 -3.56 3.83 15.75
C TYR A 47 -3.46 5.35 15.80
N VAL A 48 -2.37 5.90 15.23
CA VAL A 48 -2.26 7.34 14.98
C VAL A 48 -2.92 7.66 13.65
N ARG A 49 -3.90 8.57 13.70
CA ARG A 49 -4.59 9.12 12.54
C ARG A 49 -4.01 10.49 12.19
N LEU A 50 -3.67 10.67 10.92
CA LEU A 50 -3.35 11.96 10.31
C LEU A 50 -4.55 12.44 9.50
N GLU A 51 -5.01 13.66 9.76
CA GLU A 51 -6.04 14.30 8.93
C GLU A 51 -5.38 14.93 7.71
N VAL A 52 -5.45 14.25 6.57
CA VAL A 52 -4.83 14.71 5.31
C VAL A 52 -5.85 15.38 4.39
N ASN A 53 -5.37 16.23 3.49
CA ASN A 53 -6.18 16.65 2.35
C ASN A 53 -6.30 15.50 1.36
N ALA A 54 -7.42 15.41 0.64
CA ALA A 54 -7.47 14.55 -0.54
C ALA A 54 -6.33 14.96 -1.50
N GLY A 55 -5.51 13.99 -1.91
CA GLY A 55 -4.37 14.25 -2.78
C GLY A 55 -4.79 14.60 -4.22
N GLU A 56 -3.84 15.12 -5.02
CA GLU A 56 -4.07 15.40 -6.46
C GLU A 56 -4.47 14.14 -7.25
N ASP A 57 -4.06 12.96 -6.79
CA ASP A 57 -4.41 11.65 -7.38
C ASP A 57 -5.74 11.07 -6.82
N GLY A 58 -6.51 11.85 -6.04
CA GLY A 58 -7.75 11.40 -5.43
C GLY A 58 -7.57 10.42 -4.27
N LEU A 59 -6.35 10.28 -3.75
CA LEU A 59 -6.05 9.44 -2.59
C LEU A 59 -6.72 10.03 -1.33
N VAL A 60 -7.70 9.31 -0.79
CA VAL A 60 -8.51 9.72 0.38
C VAL A 60 -8.10 9.04 1.69
N ALA A 61 -7.35 7.93 1.64
CA ALA A 61 -6.68 7.36 2.81
C ALA A 61 -5.39 6.65 2.40
N HIS A 62 -4.46 6.45 3.34
CA HIS A 62 -3.27 5.62 3.16
C HIS A 62 -2.68 5.17 4.49
N CYS A 63 -2.16 3.96 4.55
CA CYS A 63 -1.24 3.51 5.57
C CYS A 63 0.21 3.79 5.15
N THR A 64 0.98 4.45 6.02
CA THR A 64 2.42 4.69 5.82
C THR A 64 3.16 4.58 7.15
N GLY A 65 4.48 4.75 7.15
CA GLY A 65 5.24 4.84 8.38
C GLY A 65 6.12 6.09 8.45
N ILE A 66 6.29 6.56 9.68
CA ILE A 66 7.00 7.79 10.03
C ILE A 66 8.23 7.44 10.83
N TRP A 67 9.37 8.01 10.46
CA TRP A 67 10.56 8.00 11.30
C TRP A 67 10.55 9.22 12.21
N PHE A 68 10.77 9.00 13.51
CA PHE A 68 10.89 10.07 14.49
C PHE A 68 11.82 9.68 15.64
N ASP A 69 12.33 10.66 16.38
CA ASP A 69 13.19 10.41 17.55
C ASP A 69 12.36 9.91 18.73
N VAL A 70 12.51 8.63 19.10
CA VAL A 70 11.73 8.02 20.18
C VAL A 70 12.34 8.24 21.56
N ARG A 71 13.61 8.67 21.66
CA ARG A 71 14.33 8.86 22.93
C ARG A 71 13.61 9.81 23.91
N PRO A 72 12.96 10.91 23.47
CA PRO A 72 12.14 11.74 24.35
C PRO A 72 10.99 11.01 25.04
N LEU A 73 10.57 9.83 24.53
CA LEU A 73 9.45 9.05 25.03
C LEU A 73 9.89 7.84 25.86
N VAL A 74 10.89 7.10 25.38
CA VAL A 74 11.33 5.82 25.99
C VAL A 74 12.68 5.91 26.72
N GLY A 75 13.36 7.06 26.70
CA GLY A 75 14.66 7.28 27.34
C GLY A 75 15.85 7.14 26.38
N LEU A 76 17.04 7.54 26.85
CA LEU A 76 18.28 7.60 26.07
C LEU A 76 18.91 6.23 25.74
N GLU A 77 18.42 5.15 26.35
CA GLU A 77 18.93 3.79 26.13
C GLU A 77 18.29 3.07 24.92
N GLY A 78 17.34 3.71 24.23
CA GLY A 78 16.68 3.18 23.03
C GLY A 78 17.35 3.57 21.71
N GLU A 79 16.93 2.94 20.61
CA GLU A 79 17.23 3.42 19.26
C GLU A 79 16.77 4.89 19.11
N ALA A 80 17.56 5.69 18.39
CA ALA A 80 17.21 7.10 18.17
C ALA A 80 15.95 7.20 17.33
N ASP A 81 15.95 6.59 16.15
CA ASP A 81 14.84 6.70 15.20
C ASP A 81 13.92 5.48 15.29
N TYR A 82 12.62 5.72 15.44
CA TYR A 82 11.60 4.68 15.43
C TYR A 82 10.66 4.85 14.24
N TYR A 83 10.35 3.74 13.57
CA TYR A 83 9.39 3.70 12.48
C TYR A 83 7.98 3.45 13.01
N LEU A 84 7.11 4.45 12.95
CA LEU A 84 5.73 4.39 13.44
C LEU A 84 4.75 4.24 12.29
N PRO A 85 4.06 3.10 12.14
CA PRO A 85 2.93 2.98 11.23
C PRO A 85 1.78 3.93 11.62
N VAL A 86 1.26 4.67 10.65
CA VAL A 86 0.21 5.67 10.81
C VAL A 86 -0.80 5.57 9.68
N LEU A 87 -2.00 6.10 9.94
CA LEU A 87 -3.08 6.14 8.97
C LEU A 87 -3.40 7.59 8.57
N GLY A 88 -3.13 7.95 7.32
CA GLY A 88 -3.65 9.17 6.69
C GLY A 88 -5.09 8.98 6.26
N VAL A 89 -5.98 9.89 6.65
CA VAL A 89 -7.41 9.85 6.29
C VAL A 89 -7.88 11.26 5.94
N SER A 90 -8.50 11.42 4.77
CA SER A 90 -9.20 12.64 4.38
C SER A 90 -10.64 12.67 4.91
N GLN A 91 -11.30 13.82 4.82
CA GLN A 91 -12.70 13.95 5.24
C GLN A 91 -13.66 13.13 4.36
N ASP A 92 -13.26 12.83 3.12
CA ASP A 92 -14.08 12.11 2.13
C ASP A 92 -13.84 10.58 2.18
N ALA A 93 -12.96 10.10 3.06
CA ALA A 93 -12.66 8.68 3.17
C ALA A 93 -13.88 7.88 3.64
N SER A 94 -14.26 6.88 2.83
CA SER A 94 -15.38 6.00 3.16
C SER A 94 -15.00 4.98 4.25
N GLY A 95 -16.00 4.40 4.91
CA GLY A 95 -15.79 3.31 5.88
C GLY A 95 -14.99 2.13 5.31
N PRO A 96 -15.33 1.60 4.11
CA PRO A 96 -14.52 0.59 3.43
C PRO A 96 -13.07 1.00 3.18
N THR A 97 -12.82 2.24 2.74
CA THR A 97 -11.46 2.75 2.52
C THR A 97 -10.67 2.79 3.82
N ILE A 98 -11.28 3.22 4.93
CA ILE A 98 -10.62 3.21 6.24
C ILE A 98 -10.34 1.77 6.69
N ALA A 99 -11.28 0.85 6.49
CA ALA A 99 -11.11 -0.56 6.86
C ALA A 99 -9.97 -1.24 6.08
N HIS A 100 -9.86 -0.94 4.78
CA HIS A 100 -8.75 -1.38 3.93
C HIS A 100 -7.40 -0.97 4.52
N GLU A 101 -7.24 0.32 4.82
CA GLU A 101 -5.96 0.86 5.29
C GLU A 101 -5.64 0.43 6.73
N LEU A 102 -6.65 0.18 7.57
CA LEU A 102 -6.45 -0.41 8.89
C LEU A 102 -5.91 -1.84 8.81
N LEU A 103 -6.33 -2.60 7.79
CA LEU A 103 -5.75 -3.92 7.54
C LEU A 103 -4.26 -3.79 7.17
N HIS A 104 -3.91 -2.84 6.31
CA HIS A 104 -2.51 -2.56 5.98
C HIS A 104 -1.68 -2.17 7.20
N LEU A 105 -2.23 -1.38 8.13
CA LEU A 105 -1.53 -1.03 9.36
C LEU A 105 -1.23 -2.28 10.21
N HIS A 106 -2.21 -3.18 10.34
CA HIS A 106 -2.02 -4.44 11.04
C HIS A 106 -0.97 -5.32 10.35
N ASP A 107 -1.06 -5.47 9.03
CA ASP A 107 -0.14 -6.28 8.23
C ASP A 107 1.28 -5.72 8.27
N MET A 108 1.43 -4.39 8.25
CA MET A 108 2.73 -3.73 8.37
C MET A 108 3.39 -4.03 9.72
N LEU A 109 2.64 -4.02 10.83
CA LEU A 109 3.18 -4.39 12.14
C LEU A 109 3.61 -5.87 12.16
N ALA A 110 2.79 -6.76 11.60
CA ALA A 110 3.14 -8.18 11.50
C ALA A 110 4.37 -8.41 10.61
N LEU A 111 4.50 -7.66 9.51
CA LEU A 111 5.64 -7.70 8.61
C LEU A 111 6.92 -7.24 9.29
N ILE A 112 6.88 -6.17 10.09
CA ILE A 112 8.06 -5.70 10.83
C ILE A 112 8.49 -6.72 11.90
N GLU A 113 7.54 -7.42 12.52
CA GLU A 113 7.87 -8.50 13.47
C GLU A 113 8.53 -9.70 12.78
N GLN A 114 8.07 -10.06 11.59
CA GLN A 114 8.62 -11.17 10.80
C GLN A 114 9.94 -10.81 10.12
N ASP A 115 10.07 -9.56 9.70
CA ASP A 115 11.21 -9.01 8.99
C ASP A 115 11.59 -7.63 9.57
N PRO A 116 12.43 -7.60 10.62
CA PRO A 116 12.86 -6.37 11.27
C PRO A 116 13.63 -5.39 10.36
N SER A 117 14.10 -5.85 9.18
CA SER A 117 14.75 -4.98 8.20
C SER A 117 13.76 -4.18 7.35
N TYR A 118 12.45 -4.47 7.47
CA TYR A 118 11.40 -3.82 6.70
C TYR A 118 11.46 -2.28 6.77
N PRO A 119 11.53 -1.64 7.96
CA PRO A 119 11.54 -0.18 8.03
C PRO A 119 12.72 0.43 7.26
N GLU A 120 13.92 -0.11 7.45
CA GLU A 120 15.13 0.40 6.80
C GLU A 120 15.05 0.26 5.28
N ARG A 121 14.53 -0.88 4.78
CA ARG A 121 14.27 -1.06 3.35
C ARG A 121 13.16 -0.15 2.85
N ALA A 122 12.11 0.11 3.63
CA ALA A 122 11.06 1.06 3.27
C ALA A 122 11.61 2.47 3.05
N LEU A 123 12.58 2.87 3.88
CA LEU A 123 13.25 4.15 3.74
C LEU A 123 14.15 4.20 2.48
N LYS A 124 14.94 3.16 2.24
CA LYS A 124 15.98 3.15 1.19
C LYS A 124 15.47 2.78 -0.20
N LEU A 125 14.57 1.80 -0.27
CA LEU A 125 14.19 1.10 -1.50
C LEU A 125 12.80 1.47 -2.02
N SER A 126 12.08 2.38 -1.37
CA SER A 126 10.84 2.92 -1.94
C SER A 126 11.10 3.57 -3.29
N ILE A 127 10.16 3.44 -4.24
CA ILE A 127 10.28 4.06 -5.57
C ILE A 127 10.57 5.56 -5.47
N ASN A 128 10.08 6.24 -4.43
CA ASN A 128 10.30 7.67 -4.25
C ASN A 128 11.69 7.99 -3.67
N SER A 129 12.34 7.04 -2.99
CA SER A 129 13.64 7.22 -2.34
C SER A 129 14.81 7.00 -3.29
N ILE A 130 14.72 6.02 -4.19
CA ILE A 130 15.83 5.69 -5.09
C ILE A 130 15.99 6.74 -6.20
N SER A 131 17.23 6.98 -6.62
CA SER A 131 17.54 7.87 -7.75
C SER A 131 18.59 7.29 -8.69
N ASP A 132 19.37 6.31 -8.24
CA ASP A 132 20.33 5.60 -9.07
C ASP A 132 19.64 4.43 -9.80
N PRO A 133 19.74 4.33 -11.14
CA PRO A 133 19.25 3.17 -11.89
C PRO A 133 19.79 1.82 -11.40
N SER A 134 20.94 1.78 -10.74
CA SER A 134 21.49 0.54 -10.15
C SER A 134 20.61 -0.05 -9.03
N GLU A 135 19.75 0.77 -8.42
CA GLU A 135 18.86 0.39 -7.31
C GLU A 135 17.49 -0.11 -7.79
N ILE A 136 17.19 -0.02 -9.10
CA ILE A 136 15.87 -0.34 -9.68
C ILE A 136 15.41 -1.75 -9.29
N GLU A 137 16.29 -2.75 -9.41
CA GLU A 137 15.92 -4.14 -9.16
C GLU A 137 15.52 -4.37 -7.69
N GLY A 138 16.34 -3.89 -6.75
CA GLY A 138 16.05 -4.01 -5.32
C GLY A 138 14.83 -3.21 -4.89
N SER A 139 14.60 -2.06 -5.52
CA SER A 139 13.42 -1.24 -5.29
C SER A 139 12.13 -1.91 -5.77
N ILE A 140 12.13 -2.44 -7.00
CA ILE A 140 10.98 -3.18 -7.56
C ILE A 140 10.69 -4.42 -6.72
N ASP A 141 11.72 -5.16 -6.31
CA ASP A 141 11.54 -6.33 -5.45
C ASP A 141 10.87 -5.98 -4.12
N PHE A 142 11.33 -4.91 -3.48
CA PHE A 142 10.75 -4.42 -2.23
C PHE A 142 9.30 -3.93 -2.38
N GLU A 143 9.00 -3.16 -3.44
CA GLU A 143 7.63 -2.70 -3.70
C GLU A 143 6.68 -3.87 -3.98
N LEU A 144 7.10 -4.86 -4.77
CA LEU A 144 6.28 -6.04 -5.05
C LEU A 144 6.13 -6.94 -3.82
N PHE A 145 7.17 -7.10 -3.00
CA PHE A 145 7.07 -7.78 -1.72
C PHE A 145 5.96 -7.16 -0.85
N LYS A 146 5.97 -5.83 -0.68
CA LYS A 146 4.93 -5.10 0.05
C LYS A 146 3.53 -5.33 -0.51
N ILE A 147 3.39 -5.10 -1.82
CA ILE A 147 2.11 -5.21 -2.53
C ILE A 147 1.51 -6.60 -2.34
N PHE A 148 2.30 -7.66 -2.59
CA PHE A 148 1.81 -9.03 -2.44
C PHE A 148 1.57 -9.46 -0.99
N ALA A 149 2.24 -8.82 -0.02
CA ALA A 149 2.02 -9.10 1.38
C ALA A 149 0.73 -8.46 1.95
N MET A 150 0.36 -7.26 1.48
CA MET A 150 -0.70 -6.45 2.12
C MET A 150 -1.99 -6.33 1.29
N GLU A 151 -1.89 -6.14 -0.03
CA GLU A 151 -3.03 -5.84 -0.89
C GLU A 151 -4.05 -6.99 -1.04
N PRO A 152 -3.63 -8.28 -1.17
CA PRO A 152 -4.59 -9.35 -1.46
C PRO A 152 -5.65 -9.55 -0.38
N GLN A 153 -5.34 -9.35 0.90
CA GLN A 153 -6.34 -9.47 1.96
C GLN A 153 -7.26 -8.25 1.99
N ALA A 154 -6.72 -7.05 1.72
CA ALA A 154 -7.51 -5.83 1.67
C ALA A 154 -8.54 -5.86 0.54
N TYR A 155 -8.16 -6.35 -0.66
CA TYR A 155 -9.12 -6.52 -1.76
C TYR A 155 -10.19 -7.58 -1.47
N ARG A 156 -9.88 -8.65 -0.72
CA ARG A 156 -10.92 -9.61 -0.29
C ARG A 156 -11.92 -8.94 0.66
N LEU A 157 -11.42 -8.16 1.61
CA LEU A 157 -12.27 -7.40 2.54
C LEU A 157 -13.18 -6.42 1.77
N GLU A 158 -12.64 -5.69 0.80
CA GLU A 158 -13.46 -4.80 -0.04
C GLU A 158 -14.57 -5.53 -0.77
N TYR A 159 -14.29 -6.71 -1.34
CA TYR A 159 -15.31 -7.54 -1.97
C TYR A 159 -16.41 -7.95 -0.98
N GLU A 160 -16.03 -8.38 0.23
CA GLU A 160 -16.98 -8.71 1.30
C GLU A 160 -17.82 -7.50 1.74
N MET A 161 -17.27 -6.29 1.63
CA MET A 161 -17.95 -5.03 1.89
C MET A 161 -18.81 -4.54 0.70
N GLY A 162 -18.83 -5.28 -0.41
CA GLY A 162 -19.70 -5.03 -1.57
C GLY A 162 -19.02 -4.35 -2.76
N GLU A 163 -17.71 -4.11 -2.70
CA GLU A 163 -16.93 -3.59 -3.84
C GLU A 163 -16.64 -4.73 -4.82
N THR A 164 -17.60 -5.02 -5.69
CA THR A 164 -17.52 -6.12 -6.65
C THR A 164 -17.16 -5.68 -8.07
N TRP A 165 -16.81 -4.40 -8.25
CA TRP A 165 -16.57 -3.82 -9.57
C TRP A 165 -15.11 -3.40 -9.76
N ILE A 166 -14.66 -3.45 -11.01
CA ILE A 166 -13.41 -2.82 -11.43
C ILE A 166 -13.73 -1.87 -12.58
N GLU A 167 -13.21 -0.66 -12.48
CA GLU A 167 -13.29 0.33 -13.55
C GLU A 167 -12.02 0.27 -14.40
N VAL A 168 -12.22 0.10 -15.70
CA VAL A 168 -11.15 -0.02 -16.70
C VAL A 168 -11.47 0.95 -17.83
N PHE A 169 -10.45 1.65 -18.30
CA PHE A 169 -10.63 2.69 -19.33
C PHE A 169 -10.34 2.11 -20.72
N ASP A 170 -11.34 2.14 -21.60
CA ASP A 170 -11.19 1.83 -23.03
C ASP A 170 -11.51 3.07 -23.86
N ALA A 171 -10.57 3.46 -24.73
CA ALA A 171 -10.65 4.68 -25.55
C ALA A 171 -11.08 5.93 -24.76
N GLY A 172 -10.64 6.05 -23.50
CA GLY A 172 -10.99 7.16 -22.59
C GLY A 172 -12.38 7.08 -21.96
N ARG A 173 -13.10 5.97 -22.09
CA ARG A 173 -14.40 5.74 -21.43
C ARG A 173 -14.26 4.71 -20.31
N PRO A 174 -14.81 4.99 -19.11
CA PRO A 174 -14.84 4.01 -18.03
C PRO A 174 -15.82 2.89 -18.38
N ILE A 175 -15.34 1.66 -18.31
CA ILE A 175 -16.16 0.45 -18.38
C ILE A 175 -16.05 -0.24 -17.02
N ARG A 176 -17.19 -0.64 -16.48
CA ARG A 176 -17.27 -1.35 -15.21
C ARG A 176 -17.47 -2.84 -15.44
N TYR A 177 -16.59 -3.64 -14.88
CA TYR A 177 -16.66 -5.09 -14.89
C TYR A 177 -17.09 -5.60 -13.51
N HIS A 178 -18.07 -6.51 -13.45
CA HIS A 178 -18.49 -7.16 -12.21
C HIS A 178 -17.67 -8.43 -11.98
N CYS A 179 -16.94 -8.49 -10.88
CA CYS A 179 -16.22 -9.69 -10.45
C CYS A 179 -17.22 -10.67 -9.82
N ALA A 180 -17.13 -11.94 -10.19
CA ALA A 180 -17.99 -13.00 -9.66
C ALA A 180 -17.51 -13.55 -8.31
N THR A 181 -16.23 -13.39 -8.00
CA THR A 181 -15.61 -13.82 -6.73
C THR A 181 -14.60 -12.81 -6.23
N ALA A 182 -14.27 -12.90 -4.94
CA ALA A 182 -13.21 -12.09 -4.33
C ALA A 182 -11.84 -12.38 -4.98
N GLU A 183 -11.55 -13.62 -5.34
CA GLU A 183 -10.30 -14.02 -6.00
C GLU A 183 -10.18 -13.40 -7.39
N GLU A 184 -11.29 -13.26 -8.11
CA GLU A 184 -11.29 -12.57 -9.40
C GLU A 184 -10.99 -11.08 -9.22
N LEU A 185 -11.62 -10.43 -8.23
CA LEU A 185 -11.33 -9.03 -7.89
C LEU A 185 -9.85 -8.84 -7.53
N VAL A 186 -9.35 -9.68 -6.62
CA VAL A 186 -7.95 -9.68 -6.17
C VAL A 186 -7.01 -9.84 -7.36
N ALA A 187 -7.22 -10.87 -8.20
CA ALA A 187 -6.35 -11.13 -9.34
C ALA A 187 -6.30 -9.95 -10.31
N MET A 188 -7.45 -9.34 -10.61
CA MET A 188 -7.53 -8.20 -11.52
C MET A 188 -6.91 -6.92 -10.93
N ARG A 189 -7.19 -6.58 -9.67
CA ARG A 189 -6.57 -5.41 -9.01
C ARG A 189 -5.07 -5.56 -8.87
N MET A 190 -4.59 -6.74 -8.46
CA MET A 190 -3.16 -7.03 -8.37
C MET A 190 -2.46 -6.93 -9.74
N ALA A 191 -3.10 -7.41 -10.80
CA ALA A 191 -2.55 -7.32 -12.16
C ALA A 191 -2.45 -5.88 -12.66
N ASP A 192 -3.45 -5.03 -12.38
CA ASP A 192 -3.38 -3.60 -12.70
C ASP A 192 -2.33 -2.88 -11.85
N TYR A 193 -2.22 -3.21 -10.57
CA TYR A 193 -1.21 -2.63 -9.68
C TYR A 193 0.21 -2.90 -10.21
N VAL A 194 0.52 -4.14 -10.57
CA VAL A 194 1.82 -4.52 -11.15
C VAL A 194 2.09 -3.73 -12.44
N ALA A 195 1.09 -3.61 -13.32
CA ALA A 195 1.23 -2.85 -14.56
C ALA A 195 1.43 -1.34 -14.30
N SER A 196 0.73 -0.78 -13.30
CA SER A 196 0.87 0.60 -12.87
C SER A 196 2.25 0.87 -12.29
N LEU A 197 2.78 -0.06 -11.48
CA LEU A 197 4.13 0.01 -10.94
C LEU A 197 5.18 0.04 -12.06
N GLU A 198 5.09 -0.88 -13.03
CA GLU A 198 5.99 -0.91 -14.19
C GLU A 198 5.98 0.44 -14.94
N ARG A 199 4.79 1.01 -15.20
CA ARG A 199 4.65 2.33 -15.84
C ARG A 199 5.28 3.45 -15.00
N ARG A 200 5.11 3.43 -13.68
CA ARG A 200 5.70 4.43 -12.77
C ARG A 200 7.22 4.39 -12.79
N TYR A 201 7.82 3.20 -12.76
CA TYR A 201 9.27 3.05 -12.88
C TYR A 201 9.77 3.49 -14.26
N ALA A 202 9.11 3.09 -15.34
CA ALA A 202 9.51 3.50 -16.70
C ALA A 202 9.45 5.03 -16.88
N LYS A 203 8.46 5.69 -16.29
CA LYS A 203 8.37 7.15 -16.26
C LYS A 203 9.51 7.78 -15.46
N LYS A 204 9.89 7.19 -14.33
CA LYS A 204 10.95 7.72 -13.44
C LYS A 204 12.36 7.47 -14.00
N PHE A 205 12.59 6.35 -14.65
CA PHE A 205 13.89 5.91 -15.17
C PHE A 205 13.83 5.64 -16.69
N PRO A 206 13.69 6.69 -17.52
CA PRO A 206 13.62 6.54 -18.97
C PRO A 206 14.90 5.89 -19.52
N GLY A 207 14.77 4.93 -20.43
CA GLY A 207 15.89 4.19 -21.02
C GLY A 207 16.28 2.90 -20.29
N HIS A 208 15.63 2.58 -19.16
CA HIS A 208 15.85 1.37 -18.36
C HIS A 208 14.69 0.37 -18.45
N GLU A 209 13.82 0.47 -19.46
CA GLU A 209 12.57 -0.30 -19.57
C GLU A 209 12.79 -1.81 -19.59
N ALA A 210 13.89 -2.28 -20.20
CA ALA A 210 14.24 -3.69 -20.23
C ALA A 210 14.60 -4.23 -18.84
N THR A 211 15.40 -3.48 -18.07
CA THR A 211 15.76 -3.81 -16.68
C THR A 211 14.52 -3.82 -15.80
N ILE A 212 13.68 -2.79 -15.90
CA ILE A 212 12.42 -2.69 -15.15
C ILE A 212 11.54 -3.90 -15.42
N ARG A 213 11.29 -4.23 -16.69
CA ARG A 213 10.45 -5.38 -17.06
C ARG A 213 11.01 -6.69 -16.53
N GLN A 214 12.32 -6.88 -16.60
CA GLN A 214 12.96 -8.09 -16.08
C GLN A 214 12.85 -8.17 -14.56
N ALA A 215 13.09 -7.07 -13.84
CA ALA A 215 12.93 -7.00 -12.39
C ALA A 215 11.49 -7.31 -11.96
N VAL A 216 10.49 -6.67 -12.61
CA VAL A 216 9.07 -6.95 -12.35
C VAL A 216 8.76 -8.43 -12.55
N ARG A 217 9.22 -9.03 -13.66
CA ARG A 217 9.00 -10.45 -13.94
C ARG A 217 9.56 -11.36 -12.85
N VAL A 218 10.80 -11.11 -12.42
CA VAL A 218 11.48 -11.91 -11.39
C VAL A 218 10.74 -11.78 -10.06
N SER A 219 10.49 -10.56 -9.60
CA SER A 219 9.89 -10.30 -8.29
C SER A 219 8.42 -10.72 -8.23
N VAL A 220 7.63 -10.54 -9.30
CA VAL A 220 6.28 -11.11 -9.40
C VAL A 220 6.33 -12.63 -9.27
N SER A 221 7.25 -13.30 -9.96
CA SER A 221 7.39 -14.77 -9.91
C SER A 221 7.82 -15.28 -8.52
N HIS A 222 8.49 -14.42 -7.75
CA HIS A 222 8.89 -14.71 -6.38
C HIS A 222 7.74 -14.52 -5.39
N HIS A 223 7.12 -13.34 -5.38
CA HIS A 223 6.13 -12.92 -4.36
C HIS A 223 4.69 -13.31 -4.70
N GLY A 224 4.33 -13.39 -5.99
CA GLY A 224 2.95 -13.54 -6.46
C GLY A 224 2.37 -14.95 -6.43
N ARG A 225 3.15 -15.96 -6.02
CA ARG A 225 2.73 -17.37 -6.04
C ARG A 225 1.51 -17.66 -5.20
N ALA A 226 1.36 -16.99 -4.06
CA ALA A 226 0.21 -17.18 -3.18
C ALA A 226 -1.11 -16.67 -3.80
N VAL A 227 -1.03 -15.72 -4.73
CA VAL A 227 -2.19 -15.11 -5.39
C VAL A 227 -2.52 -15.80 -6.71
N PHE A 228 -1.51 -16.02 -7.56
CA PHE A 228 -1.70 -16.53 -8.91
C PHE A 228 -1.25 -17.99 -9.08
N GLY A 229 -0.73 -18.68 -8.07
CA GLY A 229 -0.18 -20.02 -8.27
C GLY A 229 1.01 -20.01 -9.25
N SER A 230 1.20 -21.09 -10.02
CA SER A 230 2.32 -21.19 -10.98
C SER A 230 1.82 -21.58 -12.37
N PRO A 231 2.29 -20.95 -13.46
CA PRO A 231 3.31 -19.88 -13.51
C PRO A 231 2.71 -18.47 -13.35
N VAL A 232 3.25 -17.68 -12.42
CA VAL A 232 2.66 -16.40 -11.94
C VAL A 232 2.58 -15.34 -13.03
N TYR A 233 3.69 -15.05 -13.71
CA TYR A 233 3.79 -13.90 -14.61
C TYR A 233 2.87 -14.05 -15.81
N GLU A 234 2.80 -15.26 -16.38
CA GLU A 234 1.91 -15.61 -17.48
C GLU A 234 0.45 -15.47 -17.06
N GLN A 235 0.10 -15.80 -15.81
CA GLN A 235 -1.26 -15.59 -15.31
C GLN A 235 -1.61 -14.12 -15.16
N ILE A 236 -0.69 -13.28 -14.68
CA ILE A 236 -0.92 -11.82 -14.66
C ILE A 236 -1.15 -11.28 -16.08
N GLN A 237 -0.35 -11.71 -17.05
CA GLN A 237 -0.53 -11.33 -18.45
C GLN A 237 -1.87 -11.82 -19.01
N GLN A 238 -2.28 -13.05 -18.66
CA GLN A 238 -3.60 -13.58 -19.04
C GLN A 238 -4.73 -12.78 -18.41
N VAL A 239 -4.65 -12.42 -17.12
CA VAL A 239 -5.65 -11.59 -16.45
C VAL A 239 -5.75 -10.23 -17.15
N ASN A 240 -4.62 -9.56 -17.43
CA ASN A 240 -4.63 -8.28 -18.15
C ASN A 240 -5.24 -8.40 -19.56
N ALA A 241 -4.92 -9.46 -20.29
CA ALA A 241 -5.51 -9.73 -21.61
C ALA A 241 -7.01 -10.09 -21.53
N GLN A 242 -7.41 -10.87 -20.54
CA GLN A 242 -8.81 -11.27 -20.31
C GLN A 242 -9.65 -10.10 -19.84
N SER A 243 -9.12 -9.20 -19.01
CA SER A 243 -9.77 -7.94 -18.66
C SER A 243 -10.13 -7.20 -19.95
N SER A 244 -9.16 -7.03 -20.85
CA SER A 244 -9.38 -6.40 -22.16
C SER A 244 -10.45 -7.13 -23.01
N LEU A 245 -10.46 -8.46 -23.00
CA LEU A 245 -11.40 -9.28 -23.79
C LEU A 245 -12.82 -9.34 -23.20
N LYS A 246 -12.95 -9.46 -21.88
CA LYS A 246 -14.24 -9.47 -21.15
C LYS A 246 -14.99 -8.16 -21.37
N LEU A 247 -14.26 -7.05 -21.45
CA LEU A 247 -14.81 -5.73 -21.81
C LEU A 247 -15.38 -5.72 -23.22
N LEU A 248 -14.65 -6.30 -24.17
CA LEU A 248 -15.06 -6.38 -25.58
C LEU A 248 -16.35 -7.21 -25.74
N VAL A 249 -16.48 -8.32 -25.01
CA VAL A 249 -17.69 -9.16 -25.00
C VAL A 249 -18.90 -8.44 -24.39
N GLN A 250 -18.74 -7.76 -23.24
CA GLN A 250 -19.85 -6.98 -22.65
C GLN A 250 -20.30 -5.81 -23.53
N MET A 251 -19.36 -5.14 -24.22
CA MET A 251 -19.69 -4.07 -25.18
C MET A 251 -20.50 -4.59 -26.37
N LEU A 252 -20.18 -5.79 -26.86
CA LEU A 252 -20.92 -6.41 -27.96
C LEU A 252 -22.33 -6.85 -27.52
N GLN A 253 -22.48 -7.34 -26.29
CA GLN A 253 -23.79 -7.73 -25.73
C GLN A 253 -24.72 -6.53 -25.53
N LYS A 254 -24.22 -5.36 -25.09
CA LYS A 254 -25.01 -4.11 -24.97
C LYS A 254 -25.44 -3.49 -26.30
N ARG A 255 -24.82 -3.87 -27.42
CA ARG A 255 -25.22 -3.41 -28.77
C ARG A 255 -26.25 -4.32 -29.44
N SER A 256 -26.50 -5.49 -28.84
CA SER A 256 -27.33 -6.56 -29.41
C SER A 256 -28.70 -6.70 -28.73
N GLY A 257 -28.99 -5.90 -27.71
CA GLY A 257 -30.27 -5.80 -27.02
C GLY A 257 -30.75 -4.36 -26.97
#